data_AF-X0W5K0-F1
#
_entry.id   AF-X0W5K0-F1
#
_cell.length_a   1.000
_cell.length_b   1.000
_cell.length_c   1.000
_cell.angle_alpha   90.00
_cell.angle_beta   90.00
_cell.angle_gamma   90.00
#
_symmetry.space_group_name_H-M   'P 1'
#
loop_
_entity.id
_entity.type
_entity.pdbx_description
1 polymer ?
#
loop_
_entity_poly.entity_id
_entity_poly.type
_entity_poly.pdbx_seq_one_letter_code
_entity_poly.pdbx_strand_id
1 'polypeptide(L)'
;MALMAVTSIAVHFDAFQARLPAFHEFFGPQSWLLLGAVLAVTKVLHELGHAYACKRFGGECHEIGILLLVFTPCMYCDVSDSWLLPSKWKRAAIGAAGIYVETVLASLATFFWWHSDPGLFNFVCLQVMFICSVSTLLFNGNPLMRFDGYYIVSDLLEMPNLQQKAGVVLKRITSRWCLGLKQQDDPFLPQRCRLLFAAYTVGSFAYRWVIVFSILIFLCNVFEPYGLQAIGYTLAVFSMASMVGRPLWQLVKFVRV
;
A
#
# COMPACT_ATOMS: atom_id res chain seq x y z
N MET A 1 -20.34 5.04 -9.02
CA MET A 1 -19.27 5.68 -9.81
C MET A 1 -18.12 4.72 -10.09
N ALA A 2 -17.38 4.24 -9.08
CA ALA A 2 -16.26 3.30 -9.29
C ALA A 2 -16.64 2.02 -10.03
N LEU A 3 -17.74 1.37 -9.63
CA LEU A 3 -18.27 0.20 -10.34
C LEU A 3 -18.55 0.50 -11.81
N MET A 4 -19.13 1.67 -12.13
CA MET A 4 -19.42 2.07 -13.50
C MET A 4 -18.14 2.26 -14.31
N ALA A 5 -17.13 2.93 -13.74
CA ALA A 5 -15.82 3.12 -14.37
C ALA A 5 -15.09 1.78 -14.64
N VAL A 6 -15.14 0.86 -13.68
CA VAL A 6 -14.58 -0.49 -13.85
C VAL A 6 -15.34 -1.26 -14.92
N THR A 7 -16.68 -1.22 -14.91
CA THR A 7 -17.48 -1.89 -15.94
C THR A 7 -17.26 -1.29 -17.32
N SER A 8 -17.08 0.03 -17.45
CA SER A 8 -16.81 0.64 -18.77
C SER A 8 -15.47 0.19 -19.34
N ILE A 9 -14.43 0.10 -18.50
CA ILE A 9 -13.13 -0.43 -18.92
C ILE A 9 -13.26 -1.92 -19.27
N ALA A 10 -13.96 -2.71 -18.47
CA ALA A 10 -14.11 -4.14 -18.69
C ALA A 10 -14.91 -4.48 -19.96
N VAL A 11 -15.97 -3.74 -20.24
CA VAL A 11 -16.81 -3.94 -21.43
C VAL A 11 -16.10 -3.49 -22.71
N HIS A 12 -15.29 -2.43 -22.64
CA HIS A 12 -14.58 -1.88 -23.78
C HIS A 12 -13.05 -2.09 -23.69
N PHE A 13 -12.64 -3.26 -23.19
CA PHE A 13 -11.24 -3.54 -22.88
C PHE A 13 -10.32 -3.43 -24.10
N ASP A 14 -10.76 -3.93 -25.26
CA ASP A 14 -9.96 -3.86 -26.50
C ASP A 14 -9.73 -2.40 -26.95
N ALA A 15 -10.78 -1.57 -26.87
CA ALA A 15 -10.68 -0.14 -27.20
C ALA A 15 -9.85 0.63 -26.16
N PHE A 16 -9.94 0.25 -24.88
CA PHE A 16 -9.08 0.79 -23.84
C PHE A 16 -7.62 0.48 -24.13
N GLN A 17 -7.29 -0.78 -24.39
CA GLN A 17 -5.93 -1.22 -24.68
C GLN A 17 -5.36 -0.55 -25.94
N ALA A 18 -6.17 -0.36 -26.98
CA ALA A 18 -5.76 0.32 -28.21
C ALA A 18 -5.45 1.82 -28.02
N ARG A 19 -6.03 2.47 -27.02
CA ARG A 19 -5.80 3.90 -26.70
C ARG A 19 -4.69 4.11 -25.67
N LEU A 20 -4.09 3.05 -25.11
CA LEU A 20 -2.99 3.19 -24.16
C LEU A 20 -1.70 3.61 -24.89
N PRO A 21 -0.96 4.59 -24.36
CA PRO A 21 0.35 4.96 -24.89
C PRO A 21 1.36 3.83 -24.64
N ALA A 22 2.45 3.85 -25.40
CA ALA A 22 3.52 2.89 -25.19
C ALA A 22 4.20 3.11 -23.83
N PHE A 23 4.76 2.05 -23.24
CA PHE A 23 5.38 2.10 -21.90
C PHE A 23 6.42 3.21 -21.77
N HIS A 24 7.24 3.41 -22.80
CA HIS A 24 8.30 4.42 -22.83
C HIS A 24 7.79 5.87 -22.97
N GLU A 25 6.60 6.07 -23.53
CA GLU A 25 5.96 7.39 -23.58
C GLU A 25 5.36 7.74 -22.20
N PHE A 26 4.74 6.74 -21.55
CA PHE A 26 4.14 6.92 -20.23
C PHE A 26 5.20 7.12 -19.12
N PHE A 27 6.27 6.33 -19.13
CA PHE A 27 7.37 6.39 -18.17
C PHE A 27 8.63 7.09 -18.71
N GLY A 28 8.50 7.85 -19.79
CA GLY A 28 9.61 8.61 -20.37
C GLY A 28 10.02 9.82 -19.52
N PRO A 29 11.21 10.40 -19.73
CA PRO A 29 11.72 11.49 -18.88
C PRO A 29 10.86 12.75 -18.94
N GLN A 30 10.24 12.99 -20.10
CA GLN A 30 9.31 14.09 -20.34
C GLN A 30 8.06 13.98 -19.46
N SER A 31 7.68 12.75 -19.11
CA SER A 31 6.50 12.44 -18.31
C SER A 31 6.80 12.40 -16.81
N TRP A 32 8.05 12.32 -16.38
CA TRP A 32 8.43 12.17 -14.96
C TRP A 32 8.02 13.36 -14.08
N LEU A 33 8.23 14.58 -14.57
CA LEU A 33 7.82 15.78 -13.83
C LEU A 33 6.30 15.83 -13.64
N LEU A 34 5.56 15.49 -14.70
CA LEU A 34 4.10 15.44 -14.65
C LEU A 34 3.62 14.30 -13.75
N LEU A 35 4.20 13.11 -13.87
CA LEU A 35 3.87 11.95 -13.06
C LEU A 35 4.14 12.21 -11.58
N GLY A 36 5.28 12.84 -11.26
CA GLY A 36 5.64 13.26 -9.91
C GLY A 36 4.67 14.31 -9.35
N ALA A 37 4.27 15.28 -10.17
CA ALA A 37 3.27 16.29 -9.78
C ALA A 37 1.89 15.65 -9.54
N VAL A 38 1.44 14.75 -10.42
CA VAL A 38 0.18 14.02 -10.25
C VAL A 38 0.22 13.15 -9.00
N LEU A 39 1.33 12.43 -8.77
CA LEU A 39 1.52 11.64 -7.56
C LEU A 39 1.46 12.51 -6.30
N ALA A 40 2.15 13.65 -6.30
CA ALA A 40 2.11 14.58 -5.18
C ALA A 40 0.68 15.07 -4.93
N VAL A 41 0.00 15.63 -5.94
CA VAL A 41 -1.36 16.18 -5.78
C VAL A 41 -2.37 15.12 -5.32
N THR A 42 -2.35 13.93 -5.93
CA THR A 42 -3.26 12.84 -5.54
C THR A 42 -3.00 12.39 -4.10
N LYS A 43 -1.75 12.37 -3.65
CA LYS A 43 -1.40 12.08 -2.25
C LYS A 43 -1.77 13.20 -1.28
N VAL A 44 -1.70 14.48 -1.68
CA VAL A 44 -2.23 15.58 -0.83
C VAL A 44 -3.71 15.33 -0.58
N LEU A 45 -4.48 15.07 -1.64
CA LEU A 45 -5.93 14.87 -1.55
C LEU A 45 -6.27 13.63 -0.71
N HIS A 46 -5.48 12.57 -0.82
CA HIS A 46 -5.60 11.36 -0.01
C HIS A 46 -5.46 11.67 1.49
N GLU A 47 -4.36 12.32 1.90
CA GLU A 47 -4.13 12.69 3.30
C GLU A 47 -5.17 13.68 3.84
N LEU A 48 -5.59 14.64 3.00
CA LEU A 48 -6.69 15.55 3.34
C LEU A 48 -8.01 14.80 3.56
N GLY A 49 -8.24 13.68 2.86
CA GLY A 49 -9.36 12.78 3.09
C GLY A 49 -9.38 12.26 4.53
N HIS A 50 -8.25 11.74 5.01
CA HIS A 50 -8.09 11.29 6.39
C HIS A 50 -8.29 12.44 7.39
N ALA A 51 -7.64 13.59 7.16
CA ALA A 51 -7.74 14.77 8.01
C ALA A 51 -9.20 15.25 8.16
N TYR A 52 -9.90 15.37 7.02
CA TYR A 52 -11.29 15.80 6.98
C TYR A 52 -12.21 14.83 7.70
N ALA A 53 -12.06 13.52 7.46
CA ALA A 53 -12.84 12.50 8.14
C ALA A 53 -12.60 12.49 9.66
N CYS A 54 -11.35 12.65 10.09
CA CYS A 54 -10.99 12.75 11.51
C CYS A 54 -11.70 13.94 12.18
N LYS A 55 -11.59 15.12 11.55
CA LYS A 55 -12.26 16.34 12.01
C LYS A 55 -13.79 16.20 12.05
N ARG A 56 -14.38 15.56 11.05
CA ARG A 56 -15.82 15.32 10.98
C ARG A 56 -16.32 14.42 12.11
N PHE A 57 -15.52 13.47 12.57
CA PHE A 57 -15.89 12.55 13.65
C PHE A 57 -15.50 13.03 15.04
N GLY A 58 -14.87 14.20 15.16
CA GLY A 58 -14.57 14.87 16.43
C GLY A 58 -13.14 14.67 16.94
N GLY A 59 -12.20 14.20 16.11
CA GLY A 59 -10.76 14.25 16.40
C GLY A 59 -10.08 15.42 15.69
N GLU A 60 -8.82 15.72 16.01
CA GLU A 60 -8.04 16.74 15.33
C GLU A 60 -6.90 16.13 14.47
N CYS A 61 -6.56 16.78 13.34
CA CYS A 61 -5.30 16.51 12.64
C CYS A 61 -4.28 17.52 13.17
N HIS A 62 -3.28 17.03 13.89
CA HIS A 62 -2.32 17.86 14.60
C HIS A 62 -1.28 18.44 13.63
N GLU A 63 -0.82 17.62 12.70
CA GLU A 63 0.25 17.97 11.78
C GLU A 63 0.00 17.36 10.41
N ILE A 64 0.37 18.09 9.35
CA ILE A 64 0.48 17.56 7.99
C ILE A 64 1.91 17.83 7.55
N GLY A 65 2.62 16.78 7.16
CA GLY A 65 4.03 16.86 6.81
C GLY A 65 4.41 16.03 5.59
N ILE A 66 5.68 16.13 5.22
CA ILE A 66 6.31 15.31 4.19
C ILE A 66 7.41 14.50 4.88
N LEU A 67 7.38 13.19 4.67
CA LEU A 67 8.42 12.25 5.06
C LEU A 67 9.08 11.68 3.80
N LEU A 68 10.38 11.43 3.84
CA LEU A 68 11.09 10.81 2.71
C LEU A 68 11.16 9.29 2.92
N LEU A 69 10.36 8.52 2.18
CA LEU A 69 10.38 7.06 2.22
C LEU A 69 11.09 6.53 0.98
N VAL A 70 12.28 5.94 1.15
CA VAL A 70 13.10 5.41 0.05
C VAL A 70 13.30 6.45 -1.06
N PHE A 71 13.76 7.64 -0.68
CA PHE A 71 13.96 8.80 -1.56
C PHE A 71 12.71 9.32 -2.28
N THR A 72 11.53 8.79 -1.94
CA THR A 72 10.25 9.27 -2.46
C THR A 72 9.58 10.13 -1.39
N PRO A 73 9.22 11.39 -1.69
CA PRO A 73 8.45 12.20 -0.75
C PRO A 73 7.05 11.59 -0.59
N CYS A 74 6.74 11.17 0.62
CA CYS A 74 5.42 10.72 1.04
C CYS A 74 4.84 11.77 1.98
N MET A 75 3.57 12.13 1.79
CA MET A 75 2.89 12.97 2.77
C MET A 75 2.28 12.12 3.88
N TYR A 76 2.10 12.74 5.05
CA TYR A 76 1.35 12.16 6.15
C TYR A 76 0.51 13.24 6.83
N CYS A 77 -0.70 12.91 7.27
CA CYS A 77 -1.44 13.66 8.29
C CYS A 77 -1.47 12.86 9.59
N ASP A 78 -1.14 13.53 10.69
CA ASP A 78 -1.27 12.95 12.02
C ASP A 78 -2.74 12.96 12.47
N VAL A 79 -3.41 11.83 12.23
CA VAL A 79 -4.77 11.53 12.70
C VAL A 79 -4.78 10.64 13.96
N SER A 80 -3.77 10.75 14.84
CA SER A 80 -3.66 9.91 16.04
C SER A 80 -4.88 10.01 16.98
N ASP A 81 -5.62 11.11 16.97
CA ASP A 81 -6.87 11.27 17.71
C ASP A 81 -7.96 10.27 17.31
N SER A 82 -7.90 9.73 16.09
CA SER A 82 -8.84 8.71 15.63
C SER A 82 -8.88 7.50 16.57
N TRP A 83 -7.76 7.16 17.22
CA TRP A 83 -7.67 6.05 18.18
C TRP A 83 -8.48 6.27 19.45
N LEU A 84 -8.76 7.52 19.81
CA LEU A 84 -9.57 7.88 20.98
C LEU A 84 -11.07 7.74 20.72
N LEU A 85 -11.48 7.60 19.45
CA LEU A 85 -12.89 7.46 19.11
C LEU A 85 -13.44 6.10 19.57
N PRO A 86 -14.57 6.07 20.30
CA PRO A 86 -15.11 4.83 20.84
C PRO A 86 -15.67 3.90 19.75
N SER A 87 -16.14 4.46 18.64
CA SER A 87 -16.75 3.69 17.55
C SER A 87 -15.72 3.19 16.56
N LYS A 88 -15.54 1.86 16.50
CA LYS A 88 -14.67 1.20 15.50
C LYS A 88 -15.03 1.52 14.05
N TRP A 89 -16.31 1.73 13.77
CA TRP A 89 -16.78 2.11 12.43
C TRP A 89 -16.32 3.50 12.04
N LYS A 90 -16.24 4.44 13.00
CA LYS A 90 -15.70 5.78 12.75
C LYS A 90 -14.19 5.72 12.51
N ARG A 91 -13.44 4.95 13.31
CA ARG A 91 -12.00 4.74 13.11
C ARG A 91 -11.70 4.14 11.73
N ALA A 92 -12.40 3.05 11.40
CA ALA A 92 -12.32 2.42 10.09
C ALA A 92 -12.72 3.37 8.95
N ALA A 93 -13.73 4.23 9.15
CA ALA A 93 -14.11 5.23 8.15
C ALA A 93 -13.03 6.31 7.94
N ILE A 94 -12.32 6.71 9.00
CA ILE A 94 -11.16 7.62 8.88
C ILE A 94 -10.06 6.92 8.07
N GLY A 95 -9.72 5.67 8.39
CA GLY A 95 -8.75 4.89 7.61
C GLY A 95 -9.20 4.65 6.16
N ALA A 96 -10.50 4.55 5.88
CA ALA A 96 -11.02 4.37 4.53
C ALA A 96 -11.11 5.68 3.72
N ALA A 97 -10.97 6.85 4.37
CA ALA A 97 -11.23 8.13 3.73
C ALA A 97 -10.23 8.44 2.60
N GLY A 98 -8.94 8.17 2.80
CA GLY A 98 -7.92 8.33 1.75
C GLY A 98 -8.17 7.40 0.55
N ILE A 99 -8.47 6.12 0.80
CA ILE A 99 -8.85 5.15 -0.24
C ILE A 99 -10.08 5.62 -1.02
N TYR A 100 -11.08 6.16 -0.30
CA TYR A 100 -12.28 6.69 -0.91
C TYR A 100 -11.97 7.85 -1.86
N VAL A 101 -11.12 8.80 -1.44
CA VAL A 101 -10.67 9.92 -2.28
C VAL A 101 -9.94 9.42 -3.53
N GLU A 102 -8.97 8.52 -3.39
CA GLU A 102 -8.25 7.95 -4.53
C GLU A 102 -9.20 7.22 -5.50
N THR A 103 -10.18 6.48 -4.98
CA THR A 103 -11.17 5.77 -5.79
C THR A 103 -12.07 6.73 -6.57
N VAL A 104 -12.49 7.84 -5.95
CA VAL A 104 -13.27 8.89 -6.60
C VAL A 104 -12.46 9.55 -7.71
N LEU A 105 -11.21 9.92 -7.43
CA LEU A 105 -10.30 10.51 -8.41
C LEU A 105 -10.06 9.58 -9.60
N ALA A 106 -9.76 8.30 -9.34
CA ALA A 106 -9.57 7.31 -10.39
C ALA A 106 -10.82 7.18 -11.27
N SER A 107 -12.00 7.13 -10.66
CA SER A 107 -13.26 7.00 -11.39
C SER A 107 -13.55 8.21 -12.29
N LEU A 108 -13.37 9.43 -11.76
CA LEU A 108 -13.54 10.66 -12.54
C LEU A 108 -12.53 10.74 -13.69
N ALA A 109 -11.27 10.39 -13.40
CA ALA A 109 -10.21 10.34 -14.39
C ALA A 109 -10.51 9.33 -15.51
N THR A 110 -11.09 8.17 -15.19
CA THR A 110 -11.56 7.22 -16.21
C THR A 110 -12.61 7.86 -17.13
N PHE A 111 -13.62 8.54 -16.58
CA PHE A 111 -14.66 9.17 -17.39
C PHE A 111 -14.11 10.31 -18.25
N PHE A 112 -13.28 11.18 -17.70
CA PHE A 112 -12.67 12.27 -18.46
C PHE A 112 -11.69 11.78 -19.51
N TRP A 113 -10.91 10.75 -19.21
CA TRP A 113 -10.04 10.11 -20.19
C TRP A 113 -10.83 9.51 -21.35
N TRP A 114 -11.95 8.85 -21.06
CA TRP A 114 -12.77 8.21 -22.09
C TRP A 114 -13.33 9.21 -23.11
N HIS A 115 -13.79 10.38 -22.63
CA HIS A 115 -14.46 11.40 -23.42
C HIS A 115 -13.55 12.54 -23.91
N SER A 116 -12.25 12.46 -23.67
CA SER A 116 -11.29 13.47 -24.14
C SER A 116 -10.52 13.00 -25.38
N ASP A 117 -10.16 13.97 -26.21
CA ASP A 117 -9.27 13.78 -27.35
C ASP A 117 -7.80 13.61 -26.89
N PRO A 118 -6.95 12.93 -27.69
CA PRO A 118 -5.53 12.80 -27.39
C PRO A 118 -4.85 14.17 -27.18
N GLY A 119 -4.22 14.35 -26.03
CA GLY A 119 -3.57 15.59 -25.63
C GLY A 119 -3.17 15.58 -24.16
N LEU A 120 -2.69 16.72 -23.65
CA LEU A 120 -2.19 16.84 -22.27
C LEU A 120 -3.25 16.47 -21.23
N PHE A 121 -4.49 16.94 -21.40
CA PHE A 121 -5.58 16.66 -20.46
C PHE A 121 -5.91 15.16 -20.39
N ASN A 122 -6.02 14.51 -21.55
CA ASN A 122 -6.21 13.08 -21.64
C ASN A 122 -5.07 12.34 -20.95
N PHE A 123 -3.82 12.71 -21.23
CA PHE A 123 -2.65 12.09 -20.62
C PHE A 123 -2.60 12.25 -19.10
N VAL A 124 -2.95 13.42 -18.56
CA VAL A 124 -3.06 13.65 -17.11
C VAL A 124 -4.14 12.78 -16.49
N CYS A 125 -5.31 12.67 -17.12
CA CYS A 125 -6.37 11.78 -16.64
C CYS A 125 -5.90 10.33 -16.60
N LEU A 126 -5.16 9.87 -17.61
CA LEU A 126 -4.58 8.53 -17.61
C LEU A 126 -3.61 8.33 -16.45
N GLN A 127 -2.74 9.31 -16.17
CA GLN A 127 -1.80 9.24 -15.05
C GLN A 127 -2.51 9.23 -13.69
N VAL A 128 -3.53 10.08 -13.49
CA VAL A 128 -4.33 10.09 -12.25
C VAL A 128 -5.02 8.74 -12.07
N MET A 129 -5.66 8.21 -13.11
CA MET A 129 -6.31 6.91 -13.08
C MET A 129 -5.31 5.81 -12.70
N PHE A 130 -4.15 5.77 -13.37
CA PHE A 130 -3.11 4.78 -13.07
C PHE A 130 -2.59 4.88 -11.64
N ILE A 131 -2.16 6.08 -11.20
CA ILE A 131 -1.58 6.29 -9.87
C ILE A 131 -2.59 5.96 -8.77
N CYS A 132 -3.82 6.49 -8.85
CA CYS A 132 -4.83 6.24 -7.83
C CYS A 132 -5.25 4.76 -7.80
N SER A 133 -5.43 4.11 -8.95
CA SER A 133 -5.77 2.67 -8.98
C SER A 133 -4.66 1.80 -8.43
N VAL A 134 -3.41 2.03 -8.81
CA VAL A 134 -2.25 1.27 -8.30
C VAL A 134 -2.07 1.51 -6.80
N SER A 135 -2.12 2.76 -6.37
CA SER A 135 -2.03 3.16 -4.96
C SER A 135 -3.10 2.48 -4.10
N THR A 136 -4.36 2.59 -4.51
CA THR A 136 -5.48 2.01 -3.79
C THR A 136 -5.46 0.49 -3.80
N LEU A 137 -5.23 -0.18 -4.93
CA LEU A 137 -5.36 -1.64 -5.02
C LEU A 137 -4.16 -2.39 -4.44
N LEU A 138 -2.94 -1.91 -4.69
CA LEU A 138 -1.71 -2.62 -4.29
C LEU A 138 -1.18 -2.17 -2.92
N PHE A 139 -1.41 -0.92 -2.53
CA PHE A 139 -0.82 -0.40 -1.29
C PHE A 139 -1.89 -0.16 -0.24
N ASN A 140 -2.72 0.87 -0.43
CA ASN A 140 -3.61 1.38 0.61
C ASN A 140 -4.77 0.42 0.91
N GLY A 141 -5.39 -0.20 -0.08
CA GLY A 141 -6.50 -1.14 0.13
C GLY A 141 -6.08 -2.52 0.62
N ASN A 142 -4.78 -2.85 0.64
CA ASN A 142 -4.32 -4.18 0.99
C ASN A 142 -4.02 -4.30 2.50
N PRO A 143 -4.75 -5.16 3.26
CA PRO A 143 -4.55 -5.31 4.70
C PRO A 143 -3.30 -6.09 5.10
N LEU A 144 -2.56 -6.64 4.14
CA LEU A 144 -1.37 -7.47 4.38
C LEU A 144 -0.13 -6.64 4.73
N MET A 145 -0.09 -5.36 4.36
CA MET A 145 0.98 -4.42 4.74
C MET A 145 0.42 -3.25 5.54
N ARG A 146 1.27 -2.57 6.30
CA ARG A 146 0.89 -1.49 7.24
C ARG A 146 0.53 -0.18 6.53
N PHE A 147 -0.41 -0.26 5.60
CA PHE A 147 -1.08 0.87 4.97
C PHE A 147 -2.52 0.99 5.51
N ASP A 148 -3.33 1.86 4.94
CA ASP A 148 -4.71 2.15 5.40
C ASP A 148 -5.55 0.90 5.63
N GLY A 149 -5.53 -0.05 4.69
CA GLY A 149 -6.31 -1.29 4.72
C GLY A 149 -5.97 -2.15 5.92
N TYR A 150 -4.72 -2.13 6.36
CA TYR A 150 -4.31 -2.81 7.59
C TYR A 150 -4.92 -2.14 8.82
N TYR A 151 -4.90 -0.81 8.89
CA TYR A 151 -5.49 -0.07 10.00
C TYR A 151 -7.01 -0.21 10.02
N ILE A 152 -7.68 -0.17 8.86
CA ILE A 152 -9.12 -0.45 8.73
C ILE A 152 -9.45 -1.83 9.30
N VAL A 153 -8.74 -2.88 8.88
CA VAL A 153 -8.98 -4.24 9.38
C VAL A 153 -8.64 -4.35 10.87
N SER A 154 -7.54 -3.74 11.32
CA SER A 154 -7.15 -3.67 12.73
C SER A 154 -8.23 -3.02 13.59
N ASP A 155 -8.84 -1.93 13.11
CA ASP A 155 -9.91 -1.21 13.81
C ASP A 155 -11.21 -1.99 13.85
N LEU A 156 -11.62 -2.59 12.72
CA LEU A 156 -12.84 -3.39 12.63
C LEU A 156 -12.77 -4.64 13.51
N LEU A 157 -11.59 -5.27 13.59
CA LEU A 157 -11.31 -6.39 14.48
C LEU A 157 -11.05 -5.98 15.93
N GLU A 158 -10.90 -4.67 16.21
CA GLU A 158 -10.54 -4.13 17.53
C GLU A 158 -9.23 -4.75 18.06
N MET A 159 -8.30 -5.01 17.14
CA MET A 159 -7.04 -5.70 17.40
C MET A 159 -5.85 -4.81 17.05
N PRO A 160 -5.44 -3.90 17.95
CA PRO A 160 -4.25 -3.10 17.74
C PRO A 160 -3.02 -4.01 17.59
N ASN A 161 -2.06 -3.59 16.77
CA ASN A 161 -0.84 -4.34 16.46
C ASN A 161 -1.10 -5.74 15.89
N LEU A 162 -2.16 -5.87 15.07
CA LEU A 162 -2.56 -7.10 14.39
C LEU A 162 -1.39 -7.91 13.81
N GLN A 163 -0.49 -7.27 13.06
CA GLN A 163 0.64 -7.97 12.41
C GLN A 163 1.63 -8.55 13.42
N GLN A 164 1.92 -7.82 14.51
CA GLN A 164 2.81 -8.30 15.56
C GLN A 164 2.18 -9.48 16.31
N LYS A 165 0.90 -9.37 16.68
CA LYS A 165 0.16 -10.46 17.34
C LYS A 165 0.10 -11.70 16.46
N ALA A 166 -0.18 -11.53 15.17
CA ALA A 166 -0.22 -12.62 14.20
C ALA A 166 1.15 -13.31 14.06
N GLY A 167 2.23 -12.54 14.02
CA GLY A 167 3.60 -13.09 13.98
C GLY A 167 3.95 -13.91 15.22
N VAL A 168 3.53 -13.48 16.42
CA VAL A 168 3.70 -14.25 17.66
C VAL A 168 2.92 -15.56 17.62
N VAL A 169 1.68 -15.54 17.08
CA VAL A 169 0.86 -16.75 16.90
C VAL A 169 1.55 -17.74 15.96
N LEU A 170 2.06 -17.29 14.81
CA LEU A 170 2.80 -18.16 13.88
C LEU A 170 4.04 -18.75 14.55
N LYS A 171 4.85 -17.91 15.22
CA LYS A 171 6.04 -18.36 15.95
C LYS A 171 5.70 -19.43 16.99
N ARG A 172 4.61 -19.25 17.76
CA ARG A 172 4.12 -20.23 18.75
C ARG A 172 3.75 -21.57 18.11
N ILE A 173 3.02 -21.53 16.99
CA ILE A 173 2.62 -22.74 16.26
C ILE A 173 3.86 -23.48 15.76
N THR A 174 4.78 -22.77 15.10
CA THR A 174 6.03 -23.35 14.57
C THR A 174 6.92 -23.89 15.69
N SER A 175 7.10 -23.17 16.81
CA SER A 175 7.89 -23.67 17.94
C SER A 175 7.27 -24.89 18.60
N ARG A 176 5.94 -24.98 18.68
CA ARG A 176 5.27 -26.17 19.23
C ARG A 176 5.41 -27.37 18.30
N TRP A 177 5.25 -27.17 16.99
CA TRP A 177 5.30 -28.26 16.00
C TRP A 177 6.74 -28.73 15.71
N CYS A 178 7.69 -27.81 15.58
CA CYS A 178 9.07 -28.13 15.22
C CYS A 178 9.97 -28.44 16.42
N LEU A 179 9.75 -27.79 17.57
CA LEU A 179 10.64 -27.87 18.75
C LEU A 179 9.95 -28.47 19.99
N GLY A 180 8.65 -28.78 19.94
CA GLY A 180 7.91 -29.34 21.07
C GLY A 180 7.75 -28.40 22.27
N LEU A 181 8.09 -27.11 22.13
CA LEU A 181 8.10 -26.16 23.25
C LEU A 181 6.66 -25.81 23.69
N LYS A 182 6.33 -26.10 24.95
CA LYS A 182 5.09 -25.64 25.60
C LYS A 182 5.30 -24.23 26.14
N GLN A 183 4.80 -23.24 25.42
CA GLN A 183 4.75 -21.85 25.90
C GLN A 183 3.45 -21.60 26.68
N GLN A 184 3.55 -20.77 27.74
CA GLN A 184 2.41 -20.33 28.54
C GLN A 184 1.39 -19.59 27.66
N ASP A 185 0.11 -19.78 27.96
CA ASP A 185 -0.97 -19.08 27.27
C ASP A 185 -0.92 -17.60 27.60
N ASP A 186 -1.09 -16.78 26.56
CA ASP A 186 -1.07 -15.32 26.67
C ASP A 186 -2.49 -14.79 26.49
N PRO A 187 -3.08 -14.16 27.51
CA PRO A 187 -4.43 -13.63 27.45
C PRO A 187 -4.63 -12.56 26.35
N PHE A 188 -3.56 -11.87 25.93
CA PHE A 188 -3.62 -10.76 24.98
C PHE A 188 -3.55 -11.22 23.51
N LEU A 189 -3.32 -12.51 23.27
CA LEU A 189 -3.34 -13.10 21.94
C LEU A 189 -4.74 -13.61 21.56
N PRO A 190 -5.12 -13.51 20.28
CA PRO A 190 -6.39 -14.06 19.80
C PRO A 190 -6.38 -15.58 20.01
N GLN A 191 -7.24 -16.05 20.91
CA GLN A 191 -7.36 -17.48 21.20
C GLN A 191 -8.17 -18.21 20.12
N ARG A 192 -9.10 -17.50 19.46
CA ARG A 192 -9.92 -18.00 18.34
C ARG A 192 -9.22 -17.76 17.00
N CYS A 193 -9.46 -18.65 16.04
CA CYS A 193 -8.96 -18.55 14.66
C CYS A 193 -7.42 -18.41 14.53
N ARG A 194 -6.63 -19.04 15.41
CA ARG A 194 -5.15 -18.98 15.38
C ARG A 194 -4.55 -19.30 14.01
N LEU A 195 -5.17 -20.23 13.26
CA LEU A 195 -4.77 -20.57 11.90
C LEU A 195 -4.94 -19.40 10.92
N LEU A 196 -6.01 -18.59 11.06
CA LEU A 196 -6.23 -17.40 10.23
C LEU A 196 -5.12 -16.36 10.46
N PHE A 197 -4.73 -16.11 11.71
CA PHE A 197 -3.62 -15.19 12.04
C PHE A 197 -2.27 -15.72 11.53
N ALA A 198 -2.05 -17.03 11.61
CA ALA A 198 -0.88 -17.66 11.03
C ALA A 198 -0.85 -17.50 9.50
N ALA A 199 -1.97 -17.81 8.83
CA ALA A 199 -2.13 -17.62 7.39
C ALA A 199 -1.96 -16.15 6.98
N TYR A 200 -2.49 -15.21 7.76
CA TYR A 200 -2.30 -13.77 7.56
C TYR A 200 -0.81 -13.39 7.62
N THR A 201 -0.04 -13.94 8.56
CA THR A 201 1.40 -13.65 8.67
C THR A 201 2.17 -14.20 7.46
N VAL A 202 1.88 -15.43 7.04
CA VAL A 202 2.47 -16.02 5.84
C VAL A 202 2.11 -15.20 4.59
N GLY A 203 0.83 -14.82 4.45
CA GLY A 203 0.35 -13.97 3.36
C GLY A 203 1.00 -12.59 3.36
N SER A 204 1.13 -11.94 4.53
CA SER A 204 1.83 -10.65 4.69
C SER A 204 3.29 -10.72 4.30
N PHE A 205 3.96 -11.83 4.63
CA PHE A 205 5.35 -12.05 4.24
C PHE A 205 5.47 -12.28 2.72
N ALA A 206 4.66 -13.18 2.15
CA ALA A 206 4.65 -13.46 0.72
C ALA A 206 4.32 -12.21 -0.11
N TYR A 207 3.32 -11.43 0.32
CA TYR A 207 2.91 -10.21 -0.37
C TYR A 207 4.02 -9.15 -0.36
N ARG A 208 4.75 -9.01 0.76
CA ARG A 208 5.90 -8.11 0.83
C ARG A 208 6.99 -8.49 -0.17
N TRP A 209 7.27 -9.77 -0.34
CA TRP A 209 8.21 -10.24 -1.36
C TRP A 209 7.73 -9.91 -2.76
N VAL A 210 6.47 -10.19 -3.08
CA VAL A 210 5.87 -9.85 -4.39
C VAL A 210 6.06 -8.36 -4.68
N ILE A 211 5.67 -7.48 -3.75
CA ILE A 211 5.76 -6.04 -3.96
C ILE A 211 7.21 -5.57 -4.12
N VAL A 212 8.14 -6.04 -3.28
CA VAL A 212 9.54 -5.66 -3.42
C VAL A 212 10.11 -6.13 -4.75
N PHE A 213 9.88 -7.38 -5.15
CA PHE A 213 10.32 -7.86 -6.47
C PHE A 213 9.68 -7.08 -7.61
N SER A 214 8.38 -6.77 -7.55
CA SER A 214 7.70 -5.96 -8.55
C SER A 214 8.32 -4.56 -8.67
N ILE A 215 8.60 -3.89 -7.55
CA ILE A 215 9.25 -2.57 -7.54
C ILE A 215 10.67 -2.67 -8.11
N LEU A 216 11.45 -3.68 -7.73
CA LEU A 216 12.82 -3.86 -8.22
C LEU A 216 12.86 -4.13 -9.73
N ILE A 217 12.02 -5.04 -10.23
CA ILE A 217 11.89 -5.31 -11.67
C ILE A 217 11.45 -4.04 -12.41
N PHE A 218 10.46 -3.33 -11.86
CA PHE A 218 9.99 -2.07 -12.44
C PHE A 218 11.11 -1.02 -12.51
N LEU A 219 11.87 -0.81 -11.43
CA LEU A 219 13.01 0.10 -11.41
C LEU A 219 14.10 -0.30 -12.39
N CYS A 220 14.41 -1.59 -12.50
CA CYS A 220 15.36 -2.09 -13.50
C CYS A 220 14.89 -1.78 -14.93
N ASN A 221 13.62 -2.06 -15.26
CA ASN A 221 13.05 -1.78 -16.58
C ASN A 221 12.99 -0.28 -16.89
N VAL A 222 12.73 0.56 -15.88
CA VAL A 222 12.74 2.02 -16.03
C VAL A 222 14.17 2.53 -16.22
N PHE A 223 15.18 1.96 -15.55
CA PHE A 223 16.57 2.40 -15.68
C PHE A 223 17.33 1.80 -16.87
N GLU A 224 16.87 0.69 -17.43
CA GLU A 224 17.45 0.00 -18.59
C GLU A 224 17.69 0.93 -19.81
N PRO A 225 16.70 1.69 -20.30
CA PRO A 225 16.88 2.56 -21.47
C PRO A 225 17.86 3.72 -21.24
N TYR A 226 18.21 4.02 -19.99
CA TYR A 226 19.12 5.12 -19.65
C TYR A 226 20.55 4.66 -19.33
N GLY A 227 20.84 3.35 -19.43
CA GLY A 227 22.15 2.80 -19.06
C GLY A 227 22.46 2.86 -17.55
N LEU A 228 21.46 3.20 -16.71
CA LEU A 228 21.58 3.31 -15.25
C LEU A 228 21.25 2.00 -14.54
N GLN A 229 21.35 0.86 -15.23
CA GLN A 229 21.03 -0.47 -14.70
C GLN A 229 21.80 -0.80 -13.42
N ALA A 230 23.03 -0.28 -13.27
CA ALA A 230 23.83 -0.43 -12.06
C ALA A 230 23.11 0.12 -10.80
N ILE A 231 22.35 1.21 -10.92
CA ILE A 231 21.56 1.77 -9.81
C ILE A 231 20.41 0.83 -9.46
N GLY A 232 19.70 0.29 -10.46
CA GLY A 232 18.65 -0.71 -10.26
C GLY A 232 19.18 -1.96 -9.56
N TYR A 233 20.30 -2.51 -10.04
CA TYR A 233 20.92 -3.70 -9.46
C TYR A 233 21.46 -3.48 -8.05
N THR A 234 22.11 -2.34 -7.78
CA THR A 234 22.60 -2.02 -6.43
C THR A 234 21.46 -1.89 -5.42
N LEU A 235 20.37 -1.21 -5.79
CA LEU A 235 19.16 -1.15 -4.97
C LEU A 235 18.58 -2.55 -4.73
N ALA A 236 18.50 -3.38 -5.78
CA ALA A 236 18.00 -4.74 -5.68
C ALA A 236 18.84 -5.58 -4.71
N VAL A 237 20.16 -5.58 -4.85
CA VAL A 237 21.07 -6.32 -3.96
C VAL A 237 20.93 -5.84 -2.52
N PHE A 238 20.91 -4.52 -2.29
CA PHE A 238 20.77 -3.95 -0.95
C PHE A 238 19.43 -4.32 -0.30
N SER A 239 18.32 -4.18 -1.03
CA SER A 239 16.99 -4.57 -0.56
C SER A 239 16.92 -6.06 -0.22
N MET A 240 17.44 -6.93 -1.09
CA MET A 240 17.49 -8.38 -0.87
C MET A 240 18.34 -8.75 0.35
N ALA A 241 19.53 -8.15 0.47
CA ALA A 241 20.43 -8.36 1.61
C ALA A 241 19.75 -7.94 2.93
N SER A 242 19.02 -6.82 2.94
CA SER A 242 18.31 -6.35 4.14
C SER A 242 17.15 -7.28 4.54
N MET A 243 16.41 -7.81 3.56
CA MET A 243 15.26 -8.70 3.78
C MET A 243 15.66 -10.08 4.28
N VAL A 244 16.78 -10.61 3.78
CA VAL A 244 17.29 -11.94 4.15
C VAL A 244 18.22 -11.88 5.37
N GLY A 245 19.03 -10.83 5.48
CA GLY A 245 20.06 -10.70 6.52
C GLY A 245 19.49 -10.64 7.93
N ARG A 246 18.46 -9.82 8.18
CA ARG A 246 17.82 -9.70 9.51
C ARG A 246 17.22 -11.02 10.02
N PRO A 247 16.38 -11.76 9.27
CA PRO A 247 15.82 -13.02 9.75
C PRO A 247 16.88 -14.11 9.95
N LEU A 248 17.88 -14.20 9.06
CA LEU A 248 19.00 -15.14 9.25
C LEU A 248 19.79 -14.84 10.52
N TRP A 249 20.09 -13.56 10.77
CA TRP A 249 20.82 -13.15 11.98
C TRP A 249 20.04 -13.48 13.26
N GLN A 250 18.72 -13.27 13.26
CA GLN A 250 17.85 -13.63 14.38
C GLN A 250 17.80 -15.15 14.60
N LEU A 251 17.80 -15.95 13.53
CA LEU A 251 17.81 -17.41 13.60
C LEU A 251 19.13 -17.94 14.15
N VAL A 252 20.27 -17.41 13.68
CA VAL A 252 21.61 -17.75 14.21
C VAL A 252 21.71 -17.41 15.69
N LYS A 253 21.20 -16.25 16.11
CA LYS A 253 21.19 -15.86 17.53
C LYS A 253 20.30 -16.78 18.37
N PHE A 254 19.17 -17.23 17.83
CA PHE A 254 18.25 -18.14 18.53
C PHE A 254 18.84 -19.55 18.72
N VAL A 255 19.62 -20.05 17.76
CA VAL A 255 20.28 -21.36 17.86
C VAL A 255 21.52 -21.34 18.76
N ARG A 256 22.17 -20.17 18.91
CA ARG A 256 23.35 -20.01 19.79
C ARG A 256 23.02 -19.85 21.28
N VAL A 257 21.74 -19.72 21.65
CA VAL A 257 21.24 -19.62 23.04
C VAL A 257 20.70 -20.97 23.46
#